data_AF-A0A3B9KP42-F1
#
_entry.id   AF-A0A3B9KP42-F1
#
_cell.length_a   1.000
_cell.length_b   1.000
_cell.length_c   1.000
_cell.angle_alpha   90.00
_cell.angle_beta   90.00
_cell.angle_gamma   90.00
#
_symmetry.space_group_name_H-M   'P 1'
#
loop_
_entity.id
_entity.type
_entity.pdbx_description
1 polymer ?
#
loop_
_entity_poly.entity_id
_entity_poly.type
_entity_poly.pdbx_seq_one_letter_code
_entity_poly.pdbx_strand_id
1 'polypeptide(L)'
;MEQLNHIIRNMPKIELHCHLEGAFTLDFLLSRIHKYEPESKIRDLETLRKQFVFRDFDHFIRSWIWKNRYFRTADDFRDSTYYAIEALVKQNIIALEAFFSPWDFEEWGPGPEAIIEATLEGKEAAEKDFGIPVNLIADIVRNHGHDTAKARLKQLYPYKNRIC
;
A
#
# COMPACT_ATOMS: atom_id res chain seq x y z
N MET A 1 -3.49 -30.38 7.98
CA MET A 1 -3.47 -28.93 7.69
C MET A 1 -2.30 -28.21 8.35
N GLU A 2 -1.94 -28.54 9.60
CA GLU A 2 -0.81 -27.88 10.31
C GLU A 2 0.54 -28.00 9.60
N GLN A 3 0.88 -29.18 9.08
CA GLN A 3 2.13 -29.39 8.33
C GLN A 3 2.19 -28.54 7.04
N LEU A 4 1.09 -28.45 6.30
CA LEU A 4 1.00 -27.62 5.09
C LEU A 4 1.13 -26.13 5.43
N ASN A 5 0.44 -25.66 6.47
CA ASN A 5 0.52 -24.27 6.93
C ASN A 5 1.95 -23.93 7.38
N HIS A 6 2.62 -24.85 8.06
CA HIS A 6 4.01 -24.68 8.46
C HIS A 6 4.94 -24.56 7.24
N ILE A 7 4.76 -25.41 6.22
CA ILE A 7 5.53 -25.34 4.97
C ILE A 7 5.29 -24.00 4.26
N ILE A 8 4.03 -23.60 4.06
CA ILE A 8 3.68 -22.36 3.35
C ILE A 8 4.29 -21.13 4.04
N ARG A 9 4.18 -21.06 5.38
CA ARG A 9 4.72 -19.93 6.15
C ARG A 9 6.25 -19.84 6.08
N ASN A 10 6.94 -20.97 6.13
CA ASN A 10 8.40 -21.00 6.18
C ASN A 10 9.09 -21.14 4.81
N MET A 11 8.33 -21.33 3.72
CA MET A 11 8.91 -21.34 2.37
C MET A 11 9.38 -19.93 1.98
N PRO A 12 10.61 -19.72 1.47
CA PRO A 12 11.01 -18.41 0.94
C PRO A 12 10.20 -18.08 -0.31
N LYS A 13 9.71 -16.84 -0.41
CA LYS A 13 8.80 -16.40 -1.48
C LYS A 13 9.22 -15.04 -2.03
N ILE A 14 8.98 -14.83 -3.32
CA ILE A 14 9.08 -13.51 -3.94
C ILE A 14 7.66 -13.06 -4.26
N GLU A 15 7.30 -11.85 -3.83
CA GLU A 15 6.02 -11.23 -4.12
C GLU A 15 6.19 -10.27 -5.29
N LEU A 16 5.49 -10.51 -6.41
CA LEU A 16 5.65 -9.75 -7.65
C LEU A 16 4.39 -8.94 -8.01
N HIS A 17 3.30 -9.11 -7.25
CA HIS A 17 2.07 -8.37 -7.47
C HIS A 17 1.44 -7.98 -6.15
N CYS A 18 1.90 -6.85 -5.62
CA CYS A 18 1.36 -6.29 -4.40
C CYS A 18 1.08 -4.80 -4.55
N HIS A 19 -0.18 -4.36 -4.45
CA HIS A 19 -0.50 -2.94 -4.35
C HIS A 19 -0.35 -2.50 -2.90
N LEU A 20 0.56 -1.56 -2.60
CA LEU A 20 0.86 -1.15 -1.23
C LEU A 20 -0.35 -0.57 -0.51
N GLU A 21 -1.20 0.17 -1.22
CA GLU A 21 -2.44 0.70 -0.67
C GLU A 21 -3.47 -0.41 -0.41
N GLY A 22 -3.29 -1.62 -0.93
CA GLY A 22 -4.07 -2.81 -0.59
C GLY A 22 -3.42 -3.70 0.47
N ALA A 23 -2.12 -3.51 0.72
CA ALA A 23 -1.30 -4.33 1.61
C ALA A 23 -1.13 -3.74 3.01
N PHE A 24 -1.83 -2.64 3.34
CA PHE A 24 -1.84 -2.07 4.68
C PHE A 24 -2.23 -3.12 5.73
N THR A 25 -1.68 -2.97 6.93
CA THR A 25 -2.13 -3.75 8.07
C THR A 25 -3.44 -3.16 8.61
N LEU A 26 -4.32 -4.02 9.14
CA LEU A 26 -5.57 -3.53 9.73
C LEU A 26 -5.33 -2.67 10.97
N ASP A 27 -4.26 -2.94 11.72
CA ASP A 27 -3.84 -2.09 12.85
C ASP A 27 -3.47 -0.69 12.38
N PHE A 28 -2.71 -0.57 11.28
CA PHE A 28 -2.43 0.72 10.67
C PHE A 28 -3.72 1.45 10.30
N LEU A 29 -4.60 0.81 9.53
CA LEU A 29 -5.84 1.45 9.08
C LEU A 29 -6.75 1.84 10.26
N LEU A 30 -6.89 0.98 11.27
CA LEU A 30 -7.66 1.27 12.47
C LEU A 30 -7.09 2.50 13.20
N SER A 31 -5.76 2.61 13.31
CA SER A 31 -5.11 3.80 13.89
C SER A 31 -5.44 5.07 13.11
N ARG A 32 -5.49 5.01 11.77
CA ARG A 32 -5.85 6.15 10.92
C ARG A 32 -7.33 6.50 11.04
N ILE A 33 -8.21 5.51 11.13
CA ILE A 33 -9.65 5.72 11.39
C ILE A 33 -9.84 6.48 12.70
N HIS A 34 -9.22 6.02 13.79
CA HIS A 34 -9.31 6.70 15.09
C HIS A 34 -8.75 8.14 15.05
N LYS A 35 -7.66 8.35 14.30
CA LYS A 35 -7.04 9.68 14.13
C LYS A 35 -7.92 10.65 13.35
N TYR A 36 -8.53 10.19 12.26
CA TYR A 36 -9.18 11.07 11.27
C TYR A 36 -10.70 11.07 11.31
N GLU A 37 -11.30 10.10 12.00
CA GLU A 37 -12.75 9.94 12.18
C GLU A 37 -13.04 9.39 13.59
N PRO A 38 -12.80 10.17 14.66
CA PRO A 38 -12.93 9.71 16.05
C PRO A 38 -14.35 9.24 16.42
N GLU A 39 -15.37 9.68 15.68
CA GLU A 39 -16.77 9.28 15.85
C GLU A 39 -17.16 8.03 15.04
N SER A 40 -16.22 7.40 14.35
CA SER A 40 -16.48 6.20 13.56
C SER A 40 -17.09 5.08 14.42
N LYS A 41 -17.97 4.30 13.80
CA LYS A 41 -18.52 3.07 14.41
C LYS A 41 -17.51 1.92 14.39
N ILE A 42 -16.41 2.06 13.66
CA ILE A 42 -15.34 1.07 13.59
C ILE A 42 -14.38 1.37 14.75
N ARG A 43 -14.51 0.60 15.84
CA ARG A 43 -13.76 0.80 17.10
C ARG A 43 -12.68 -0.26 17.32
N ASP A 44 -12.73 -1.37 16.60
CA ASP A 44 -11.86 -2.52 16.78
C ASP A 44 -11.59 -3.24 15.44
N LEU A 45 -10.61 -4.14 15.48
CA LEU A 45 -10.21 -4.95 14.32
C LEU A 45 -11.34 -5.88 13.86
N GLU A 46 -12.21 -6.35 14.76
CA GLU A 46 -13.29 -7.26 14.39
C GLU A 46 -14.31 -6.56 13.47
N THR A 47 -14.71 -5.35 13.86
CA THR A 47 -15.62 -4.49 13.10
C THR A 47 -14.97 -4.01 11.80
N LEU A 48 -13.67 -3.69 11.83
CA LEU A 48 -12.93 -3.30 10.64
C LEU A 48 -12.84 -4.44 9.61
N ARG A 49 -12.57 -5.67 10.04
CA ARG A 49 -12.49 -6.85 9.15
C ARG A 49 -13.78 -7.05 8.33
N LYS A 50 -14.93 -6.74 8.91
CA LYS A 50 -16.24 -6.86 8.24
C LYS A 50 -16.37 -5.92 7.03
N GLN A 51 -15.60 -4.82 6.95
CA GLN A 51 -15.57 -3.92 5.79
C GLN A 51 -14.88 -4.52 4.55
N PHE A 52 -14.09 -5.58 4.76
CA PHE A 52 -13.31 -6.24 3.71
C PHE A 52 -13.88 -7.61 3.32
N VAL A 53 -15.15 -7.88 3.67
CA VAL A 53 -15.90 -9.04 3.16
C VAL A 53 -16.66 -8.61 1.91
N PHE A 54 -16.05 -8.86 0.75
CA PHE A 54 -16.57 -8.38 -0.53
C PHE A 54 -17.68 -9.29 -1.08
N ARG A 55 -18.68 -8.67 -1.73
CA ARG A 55 -19.80 -9.40 -2.36
C ARG A 55 -19.58 -9.58 -3.86
N ASP A 56 -18.93 -8.59 -4.46
CA ASP A 56 -18.62 -8.47 -5.88
C ASP A 56 -17.46 -7.47 -6.05
N PHE A 57 -17.01 -7.30 -7.29
CA PHE A 57 -15.93 -6.37 -7.62
C PHE A 57 -16.30 -4.90 -7.31
N ASP A 58 -17.54 -4.49 -7.57
CA ASP A 58 -17.98 -3.13 -7.29
C ASP A 58 -17.94 -2.82 -5.78
N HIS A 59 -18.28 -3.80 -4.93
CA HIS A 59 -18.16 -3.68 -3.49
C HIS A 59 -16.70 -3.55 -3.07
N PHE A 60 -15.80 -4.33 -3.67
CA PHE A 60 -14.36 -4.18 -3.46
C PHE A 60 -13.90 -2.75 -3.80
N ILE A 61 -14.27 -2.22 -4.97
CA ILE A 61 -13.89 -0.85 -5.37
C ILE A 61 -14.45 0.20 -4.40
N ARG A 62 -15.70 0.04 -3.93
CA ARG A 62 -16.26 0.95 -2.90
C ARG A 62 -15.46 0.90 -1.60
N SER A 63 -15.09 -0.29 -1.12
CA SER A 63 -14.25 -0.44 0.07
C SER A 63 -12.84 0.13 -0.14
N TRP A 64 -12.27 -0.03 -1.34
CA TRP A 64 -10.97 0.52 -1.73
C TRP A 64 -10.97 2.05 -1.66
N ILE A 65 -11.96 2.70 -2.29
CA ILE A 65 -12.08 4.16 -2.27
C ILE A 65 -12.37 4.66 -0.84
N TRP A 66 -13.21 3.95 -0.09
CA TRP A 66 -13.48 4.30 1.30
C TRP A 66 -12.20 4.28 2.15
N LYS A 67 -11.36 3.22 2.07
CA LYS A 67 -10.12 3.16 2.86
C LYS A 67 -9.10 4.21 2.47
N ASN A 68 -9.07 4.65 1.20
CA ASN A 68 -8.13 5.66 0.72
C ASN A 68 -8.28 7.01 1.44
N ARG A 69 -9.46 7.30 2.01
CA ARG A 69 -9.72 8.54 2.76
C ARG A 69 -8.93 8.66 4.08
N TYR A 70 -8.32 7.57 4.53
CA TYR A 70 -7.52 7.53 5.76
C TYR A 70 -6.01 7.65 5.49
N PHE A 71 -5.62 7.87 4.24
CA PHE A 71 -4.27 8.25 3.84
C PHE A 71 -4.29 9.75 3.51
N ARG A 72 -3.83 10.59 4.45
CA ARG A 72 -4.01 12.07 4.34
C ARG A 72 -2.69 12.84 4.35
N THR A 73 -1.64 12.29 4.94
CA THR A 73 -0.32 12.94 5.01
C THR A 73 0.75 12.06 4.39
N ALA A 74 1.88 12.64 3.98
CA ALA A 74 3.04 11.86 3.52
C ALA A 74 3.45 10.79 4.55
N ASP A 75 3.44 11.12 5.84
CA ASP A 75 3.69 10.14 6.91
C ASP A 75 2.77 8.91 6.84
N ASP A 76 1.48 9.06 6.48
CA ASP A 76 0.58 7.90 6.38
C ASP A 76 1.03 6.94 5.25
N PHE A 77 1.58 7.45 4.14
CA PHE A 77 2.13 6.62 3.06
C PHE A 77 3.44 5.96 3.44
N ARG A 78 4.34 6.71 4.10
CA ARG A 78 5.60 6.17 4.63
C ARG A 78 5.33 5.02 5.59
N ASP A 79 4.48 5.28 6.59
CA ASP A 79 4.15 4.33 7.65
C ASP A 79 3.41 3.11 7.06
N SER A 80 2.44 3.32 6.15
CA SER A 80 1.74 2.21 5.49
C SER A 80 2.69 1.32 4.68
N THR A 81 3.64 1.93 3.96
CA THR A 81 4.63 1.18 3.18
C THR A 81 5.52 0.34 4.09
N TYR A 82 6.05 0.94 5.16
CA TYR A 82 6.87 0.25 6.14
C TYR A 82 6.13 -0.94 6.77
N TYR A 83 4.91 -0.73 7.27
CA TYR A 83 4.14 -1.79 7.93
C TYR A 83 3.66 -2.88 6.96
N ALA A 84 3.37 -2.55 5.71
CA ALA A 84 3.06 -3.54 4.68
C ALA A 84 4.27 -4.47 4.44
N ILE A 85 5.47 -3.89 4.28
CA ILE A 85 6.70 -4.67 4.08
C ILE A 85 7.01 -5.53 5.31
N GLU A 86 6.90 -4.97 6.52
CA GLU A 86 7.08 -5.73 7.77
C GLU A 86 6.14 -6.95 7.82
N ALA A 87 4.86 -6.76 7.46
CA ALA A 87 3.87 -7.85 7.44
C ALA A 87 4.17 -8.92 6.38
N LEU A 88 4.77 -8.54 5.24
CA LEU A 88 5.20 -9.47 4.19
C LEU A 88 6.45 -10.26 4.62
N VAL A 89 7.43 -9.60 5.26
CA VAL A 89 8.62 -10.27 5.82
C VAL A 89 8.23 -11.33 6.86
N LYS A 90 7.25 -11.03 7.72
CA LYS A 90 6.69 -12.00 8.69
C LYS A 90 6.07 -13.24 8.04
N GLN A 91 5.78 -13.19 6.73
CA GLN A 91 5.29 -14.31 5.94
C GLN A 91 6.41 -15.00 5.13
N ASN A 92 7.68 -14.71 5.39
CA ASN A 92 8.84 -15.20 4.67
C ASN A 92 8.88 -14.79 3.18
N ILE A 93 8.38 -13.58 2.88
CA ILE A 93 8.71 -12.88 1.64
C ILE A 93 10.16 -12.40 1.75
N ILE A 94 10.99 -12.78 0.78
CA ILE A 94 12.43 -12.49 0.73
C ILE A 94 12.80 -11.44 -0.32
N ALA A 95 11.86 -11.06 -1.18
CA ALA A 95 11.98 -9.96 -2.14
C ALA A 95 10.58 -9.51 -2.59
N LEU A 96 10.43 -8.22 -2.92
CA LEU A 96 9.15 -7.61 -3.25
C LEU A 96 9.25 -6.71 -4.48
N GLU A 97 8.34 -6.87 -5.44
CA GLU A 97 8.01 -5.87 -6.46
C GLU A 97 6.59 -5.36 -6.19
N ALA A 98 6.47 -4.12 -5.72
CA ALA A 98 5.22 -3.56 -5.23
C ALA A 98 4.76 -2.34 -6.02
N PHE A 99 3.46 -2.29 -6.28
CA PHE A 99 2.77 -1.22 -6.98
C PHE A 99 2.27 -0.17 -6.00
N PHE A 100 2.26 1.09 -6.43
CA PHE A 100 1.58 2.19 -5.75
C PHE A 100 1.06 3.21 -6.76
N SER A 101 -0.05 3.88 -6.46
CA SER A 101 -0.80 4.77 -7.36
C SER A 101 -0.81 6.20 -6.82
N PRO A 102 0.27 6.99 -6.99
CA PRO A 102 0.42 8.27 -6.29
C PRO A 102 -0.65 9.31 -6.67
N TRP A 103 -1.20 9.24 -7.89
CA TRP A 103 -2.23 10.17 -8.34
C TRP A 103 -3.65 9.87 -7.85
N ASP A 104 -3.90 8.70 -7.26
CA ASP A 104 -5.25 8.33 -6.79
C ASP A 104 -5.70 9.14 -5.57
N PHE A 105 -4.79 9.94 -5.00
CA PHE A 105 -5.01 10.73 -3.79
C PHE A 105 -4.95 12.24 -4.06
N GLU A 106 -4.73 12.68 -5.30
CA GLU A 106 -4.49 14.09 -5.66
C GLU A 106 -5.63 15.03 -5.23
N GLU A 107 -6.86 14.52 -5.12
CA GLU A 107 -8.03 15.31 -4.70
C GLU A 107 -8.11 15.60 -3.18
N TRP A 108 -7.47 14.79 -2.31
CA TRP A 108 -7.61 14.92 -0.84
C TRP A 108 -6.37 14.64 -0.01
N GLY A 109 -5.33 14.09 -0.62
CA GLY A 109 -4.06 13.73 0.00
C GLY A 109 -2.93 14.68 -0.40
N PRO A 110 -1.68 14.31 -0.08
CA PRO A 110 -0.51 15.01 -0.58
C PRO A 110 -0.43 14.92 -2.11
N GLY A 111 0.33 15.84 -2.73
CA GLY A 111 0.65 15.74 -4.16
C GLY A 111 1.43 14.46 -4.49
N PRO A 112 1.40 14.00 -5.76
CA PRO A 112 1.99 12.73 -6.17
C PRO A 112 3.49 12.65 -5.86
N GLU A 113 4.24 13.75 -5.99
CA GLU A 113 5.67 13.79 -5.64
C GLU A 113 5.89 13.51 -4.15
N ALA A 114 5.07 14.09 -3.27
CA ALA A 114 5.16 13.87 -1.82
C ALA A 114 4.81 12.42 -1.44
N ILE A 115 3.88 11.80 -2.18
CA ILE A 115 3.55 10.38 -2.00
C ILE A 115 4.71 9.50 -2.45
N ILE A 116 5.30 9.76 -3.62
CA ILE A 116 6.45 9.01 -4.14
C ILE A 116 7.61 9.04 -3.14
N GLU A 117 8.00 10.22 -2.65
CA GLU A 117 9.09 10.34 -1.67
C GLU A 117 8.76 9.62 -0.36
N ALA A 118 7.54 9.77 0.15
CA ALA A 118 7.14 9.11 1.39
C ALA A 118 7.14 7.58 1.27
N THR A 119 6.64 7.04 0.15
CA THR A 119 6.68 5.60 -0.13
C THR A 119 8.13 5.11 -0.24
N LEU A 120 9.01 5.88 -0.88
CA LEU A 120 10.44 5.58 -0.95
C LEU A 120 11.13 5.60 0.41
N GLU A 121 10.82 6.58 1.28
CA GLU A 121 11.31 6.62 2.66
C GLU A 121 10.86 5.39 3.46
N GLY A 122 9.59 5.00 3.33
CA GLY A 122 9.02 3.84 4.02
C GLY A 122 9.67 2.53 3.56
N LYS A 123 9.92 2.41 2.26
CA LYS A 123 10.69 1.33 1.64
C LYS A 123 12.11 1.28 2.21
N GLU A 124 12.86 2.37 2.15
CA GLU A 124 14.27 2.40 2.59
C GLU A 124 14.42 2.07 4.07
N ALA A 125 13.50 2.55 4.91
CA ALA A 125 13.46 2.18 6.32
C ALA A 125 13.21 0.68 6.52
N ALA A 126 12.27 0.10 5.78
CA ALA A 126 11.97 -1.33 5.85
C ALA A 126 13.10 -2.20 5.30
N GLU A 127 13.75 -1.82 4.20
CA GLU A 127 14.91 -2.53 3.66
C GLU A 127 16.07 -2.53 4.67
N LYS A 128 16.30 -1.40 5.35
CA LYS A 128 17.32 -1.29 6.41
C LYS A 128 17.03 -2.21 7.59
N ASP A 129 15.77 -2.28 8.05
CA ASP A 129 15.39 -3.03 9.24
C ASP A 129 15.26 -4.53 8.99
N PHE A 130 14.82 -4.93 7.79
CA PHE A 130 14.47 -6.33 7.48
C PHE A 130 15.41 -7.01 6.47
N GLY A 131 16.24 -6.25 5.75
CA GLY A 131 17.28 -6.80 4.87
C GLY A 131 16.76 -7.48 3.60
N ILE A 132 15.53 -7.20 3.17
CA ILE A 132 14.99 -7.70 1.89
C ILE A 132 15.03 -6.61 0.82
N PRO A 133 15.33 -6.94 -0.45
CA PRO A 133 15.21 -5.98 -1.55
C PRO A 133 13.73 -5.72 -1.88
N VAL A 134 13.41 -4.45 -2.10
CA VAL A 134 12.11 -3.99 -2.55
C VAL A 134 12.29 -3.15 -3.82
N ASN A 135 11.52 -3.42 -4.86
CA ASN A 135 11.39 -2.58 -6.03
C ASN A 135 9.98 -1.98 -6.06
N LEU A 136 9.88 -0.67 -6.21
CA LEU A 136 8.60 0.01 -6.33
C LEU A 136 8.26 0.25 -7.79
N ILE A 137 7.00 0.05 -8.15
CA ILE A 137 6.45 0.27 -9.48
C ILE A 137 5.35 1.31 -9.34
N ALA A 138 5.52 2.48 -9.95
CA ALA A 138 4.49 3.52 -9.92
C ALA A 138 3.40 3.21 -10.97
N ASP A 139 2.18 2.96 -10.52
CA ASP A 139 1.05 2.63 -11.38
C ASP A 139 0.50 3.89 -12.07
N ILE A 140 0.35 3.80 -13.40
CA ILE A 140 -0.30 4.80 -14.23
C ILE A 140 -1.70 4.26 -14.57
N VAL A 141 -2.67 4.62 -13.72
CA VAL A 141 -4.04 4.12 -13.82
C VAL A 141 -4.64 4.40 -15.21
N ARG A 142 -5.02 3.31 -15.89
CA ARG A 142 -5.48 3.30 -17.30
C ARG A 142 -6.70 4.18 -17.59
N ASN A 143 -7.48 4.55 -16.57
CA ASN A 143 -8.76 5.24 -16.71
C ASN A 143 -8.62 6.70 -17.17
N HIS A 144 -7.44 7.30 -17.05
CA HIS A 144 -7.22 8.72 -17.35
C HIS A 144 -6.75 9.01 -18.77
N GLY A 145 -6.65 7.97 -19.61
CA GLY A 145 -6.25 8.09 -21.00
C GLY A 145 -4.75 8.32 -21.21
N HIS A 146 -4.34 8.24 -22.47
CA HIS A 146 -2.93 8.22 -22.88
C HIS A 146 -2.18 9.54 -22.62
N ASP A 147 -2.84 10.70 -22.80
CA ASP A 147 -2.16 11.99 -22.61
C ASP A 147 -1.83 12.23 -21.14
N THR A 148 -2.73 11.83 -20.23
CA THR A 148 -2.46 11.80 -18.79
C THR A 148 -1.32 10.83 -18.48
N ALA A 149 -1.31 9.63 -19.08
CA ALA A 149 -0.23 8.68 -18.88
C ALA A 149 1.14 9.26 -19.28
N LYS A 150 1.22 9.97 -20.40
CA LYS A 150 2.45 10.68 -20.81
C LYS A 150 2.88 11.76 -19.84
N ALA A 151 1.94 12.54 -19.30
CA ALA A 151 2.24 13.58 -18.31
C ALA A 151 2.78 12.96 -17.01
N ARG A 152 2.12 11.91 -16.51
CA ARG A 152 2.52 11.16 -15.32
C ARG A 152 3.89 10.51 -15.48
N LEU A 153 4.17 9.89 -16.63
CA LEU A 153 5.49 9.34 -16.93
C LEU A 153 6.61 10.39 -16.87
N LYS A 154 6.35 11.63 -17.33
CA LYS A 154 7.32 12.73 -17.20
C LYS A 154 7.56 13.12 -15.74
N GLN A 155 6.52 13.12 -14.91
CA GLN A 155 6.64 13.38 -13.46
C GLN A 155 7.44 12.29 -12.74
N LEU A 156 7.39 11.04 -13.20
CA LEU A 156 8.19 9.94 -12.66
C LEU A 156 9.66 9.97 -13.09
N TYR A 157 10.00 10.68 -14.17
CA TYR A 157 11.35 10.64 -14.76
C TYR A 157 12.49 10.97 -13.77
N PRO A 158 12.35 11.94 -12.83
CA PRO A 158 13.36 12.18 -11.78
C PRO A 158 13.64 10.95 -10.91
N TYR A 159 12.69 10.02 -10.81
CA TYR A 159 12.73 8.84 -9.95
C TYR A 159 13.18 7.56 -10.66
N LYS A 160 13.46 7.59 -11.96
CA LYS A 160 13.72 6.41 -12.83
C LYS A 160 14.77 5.39 -12.35
N ASN A 161 15.62 5.75 -11.38
CA ASN A 161 16.64 4.87 -10.80
C ASN A 161 16.26 4.35 -9.40
N ARG A 162 15.11 4.78 -8.87
CA ARG A 162 14.59 4.45 -7.54
C ARG A 162 13.24 3.72 -7.60
N ILE A 163 12.51 3.89 -8.71
CA ILE A 163 11.28 3.18 -9.04
C ILE A 163 11.41 2.60 -10.45
N CYS A 164 10.74 1.47 -10.69
CA CYS A 164 10.62 0.81 -11.99
C CYS A 164 9.56 1.51 -12.84
#